data_AF-N9L218-F1
#
_entry.id   AF-N9L218-F1
#
_cell.length_a   1.000
_cell.length_b   1.000
_cell.length_c   1.000
_cell.angle_alpha   90.00
_cell.angle_beta   90.00
_cell.angle_gamma   90.00
#
_symmetry.space_group_name_H-M   'P 1'
#
loop_
_entity.id
_entity.type
_entity.pdbx_description
1 polymer ?
#
loop_
_entity_poly.entity_id
_entity_poly.type
_entity_poly.pdbx_seq_one_letter_code
_entity_poly.pdbx_strand_id
1 'polypeptide(L)'
;MVTQLMALVLLFFKSISYPRFGYNTNSPYQDLTQSLATDLKDGYLDGKKLIGDKTSFTPMFTSAPDNIDPAKNTLLDIAANQKVTRDYFATNLRAATFKLADLQDQSHLDPIGYDLLDKKQYSGIIPAGNTSEFFRIDGAGDYRRAVGFSGITATCNGSAYPCKQGLTSINISDPKLPATDYLVGHYEDSTTGCQLNFRANGQIELIKGSQSYRSALSADSTDNLLQTDAASYSYLLNSSSSEPNNSTQQYNFIQLHIKANKIVSAQAGLDSRKAPDVLQTTQLECSFS
;
A
#
# COMPACT_ATOMS: atom_id res chain seq x y z
N MET A 1 13.25 9.43 -3.66
CA MET A 1 12.06 9.37 -4.55
C MET A 1 11.80 10.67 -5.32
N VAL A 2 11.45 11.81 -4.69
CA VAL A 2 11.13 13.06 -5.41
C VAL A 2 12.28 13.54 -6.30
N THR A 3 13.53 13.35 -5.89
CA THR A 3 14.73 13.75 -6.65
C THR A 3 15.07 12.86 -7.86
N GLN A 4 14.72 11.56 -7.85
CA GLN A 4 14.96 10.68 -9.00
C GLN A 4 13.83 10.78 -10.04
N LEU A 5 12.58 10.94 -9.59
CA LEU A 5 11.47 11.26 -10.46
C LEU A 5 11.62 12.70 -11.02
N MET A 6 12.05 13.66 -10.20
CA MET A 6 12.44 14.99 -10.68
C MET A 6 13.62 14.92 -11.63
N ALA A 7 14.59 14.00 -11.49
CA ALA A 7 15.67 13.87 -12.47
C ALA A 7 15.16 13.33 -13.81
N LEU A 8 14.21 12.38 -13.81
CA LEU A 8 13.56 11.91 -15.04
C LEU A 8 12.75 13.02 -15.70
N VAL A 9 12.01 13.78 -14.89
CA VAL A 9 11.22 14.93 -15.31
C VAL A 9 12.14 16.08 -15.78
N LEU A 10 13.25 16.38 -15.09
CA LEU A 10 14.23 17.42 -15.42
C LEU A 10 15.11 17.07 -16.63
N LEU A 11 15.45 15.79 -16.84
CA LEU A 11 16.14 15.34 -18.06
C LEU A 11 15.21 15.41 -19.28
N PHE A 12 13.92 15.12 -19.10
CA PHE A 12 12.89 15.40 -20.12
C PHE A 12 12.63 16.91 -20.32
N PHE A 13 12.70 17.73 -19.27
CA PHE A 13 12.48 19.19 -19.38
C PHE A 13 13.67 19.95 -19.97
N LYS A 14 14.91 19.54 -19.71
CA LYS A 14 16.10 20.20 -20.28
C LYS A 14 16.26 19.96 -21.78
N SER A 15 15.75 18.85 -22.31
CA SER A 15 15.79 18.52 -23.75
C SER A 15 14.69 19.20 -24.57
N ILE A 16 13.77 19.93 -23.94
CA ILE A 16 12.68 20.66 -24.61
C ILE A 16 12.67 22.12 -24.14
N SER A 17 13.78 22.82 -24.34
CA SER A 17 13.78 24.28 -24.30
C SER A 17 13.54 24.83 -25.71
N TYR A 18 12.32 25.35 -25.92
CA TYR A 18 11.79 26.23 -26.99
C TYR A 18 11.00 25.61 -28.17
N PRO A 19 9.99 26.33 -28.74
CA PRO A 19 9.13 27.41 -28.24
C PRO A 19 7.64 27.01 -28.17
N ARG A 20 6.83 27.87 -27.53
CA ARG A 20 5.35 27.87 -27.54
C ARG A 20 4.74 27.36 -28.85
N PHE A 21 4.03 26.24 -28.79
CA PHE A 21 2.99 25.89 -29.75
C PHE A 21 1.72 25.50 -28.99
N GLY A 22 0.57 25.89 -29.56
CA GLY A 22 -0.72 26.05 -28.89
C GLY A 22 -1.17 24.85 -28.05
N TYR A 23 -2.00 25.17 -27.04
CA TYR A 23 -2.69 24.24 -26.17
C TYR A 23 -3.46 23.19 -26.99
N ASN A 24 -2.80 22.08 -27.32
CA ASN A 24 -3.46 20.85 -27.72
C ASN A 24 -3.68 20.03 -26.45
N THR A 25 -4.94 19.78 -26.10
CA THR A 25 -5.37 19.38 -24.75
C THR A 25 -5.24 17.89 -24.47
N ASN A 26 -4.58 17.11 -25.32
CA ASN A 26 -4.24 15.70 -25.10
C ASN A 26 -2.87 15.41 -25.71
N SER A 27 -1.80 15.74 -24.99
CA SER A 27 -0.43 15.36 -25.35
C SER A 27 -0.07 14.03 -24.67
N PRO A 28 0.68 13.10 -25.31
CA PRO A 28 1.21 11.90 -24.67
C PRO A 28 1.93 12.14 -23.32
N TYR A 29 2.44 13.36 -23.12
CA TYR A 29 3.03 13.80 -21.85
C TYR A 29 2.01 13.90 -20.71
N GLN A 30 0.80 14.40 -21.01
CA GLN A 30 -0.27 14.53 -20.03
C GLN A 30 -0.78 13.15 -19.61
N ASP A 31 -0.94 12.22 -20.56
CA ASP A 31 -1.34 10.84 -20.29
C ASP A 31 -0.31 10.11 -19.42
N LEU A 32 0.99 10.28 -19.73
CA LEU A 32 2.07 9.73 -18.92
C LEU A 32 2.08 10.31 -17.51
N THR A 33 1.96 11.63 -17.38
CA THR A 33 1.95 12.32 -16.07
C THR A 33 0.74 11.88 -15.24
N GLN A 34 -0.43 11.75 -15.86
CA GLN A 34 -1.64 11.28 -15.19
C GLN A 34 -1.51 9.83 -14.74
N SER A 35 -0.93 8.96 -15.57
CA SER A 35 -0.71 7.56 -15.24
C SER A 35 0.28 7.42 -14.08
N LEU A 36 1.42 8.13 -14.14
CA LEU A 36 2.39 8.19 -13.04
C LEU A 36 1.78 8.71 -11.73
N ALA A 37 1.03 9.81 -11.80
CA ALA A 37 0.40 10.41 -10.63
C ALA A 37 -0.66 9.48 -10.02
N THR A 38 -1.37 8.71 -10.84
CA THR A 38 -2.39 7.78 -10.38
C THR A 38 -1.78 6.53 -9.75
N ASP A 39 -0.70 5.98 -10.34
CA ASP A 39 0.08 4.86 -9.80
C ASP A 39 0.66 5.23 -8.42
N LEU A 40 1.34 6.36 -8.35
CA LEU A 40 2.04 6.83 -7.14
C LEU A 40 1.14 7.27 -5.98
N LYS A 41 -0.19 7.25 -6.12
CA LYS A 41 -1.12 7.67 -5.04
C LYS A 41 -1.01 6.80 -3.80
N ASP A 42 -0.73 5.51 -3.96
CA ASP A 42 -0.50 4.61 -2.83
C ASP A 42 0.97 4.58 -2.37
N GLY A 43 1.82 5.37 -3.03
CA GLY A 43 3.24 5.52 -2.74
C GLY A 43 4.15 4.57 -3.51
N TYR A 44 3.63 3.75 -4.41
CA TYR A 44 4.39 2.79 -5.20
C TYR A 44 4.25 3.05 -6.69
N LEU A 45 5.26 2.65 -7.45
CA LEU A 45 5.20 2.63 -8.90
C LEU A 45 5.05 1.19 -9.30
N ASP A 46 3.84 0.65 -9.23
CA ASP A 46 3.58 -0.79 -9.31
C ASP A 46 2.48 -1.15 -10.31
N GLY A 47 2.01 -0.18 -11.09
CA GLY A 47 0.97 -0.38 -12.08
C GLY A 47 -0.39 -0.64 -11.44
N LYS A 48 -0.66 -0.11 -10.23
CA LYS A 48 -1.93 -0.24 -9.53
C LYS A 48 -2.51 1.13 -9.18
N LYS A 49 -3.70 1.10 -8.60
CA LYS A 49 -4.34 2.28 -8.01
C LYS A 49 -4.50 2.07 -6.52
N LEU A 50 -4.58 3.17 -5.79
CA LEU A 50 -5.14 3.13 -4.45
C LEU A 50 -6.56 2.53 -4.49
N ILE A 51 -6.87 1.68 -3.52
CA ILE A 51 -8.19 1.01 -3.44
C ILE A 51 -9.30 2.08 -3.37
N GLY A 52 -10.31 1.90 -4.23
CA GLY A 52 -11.44 2.83 -4.36
C GLY A 52 -11.20 4.04 -5.28
N ASP A 53 -10.00 4.19 -5.85
CA ASP A 53 -9.74 5.29 -6.79
C ASP A 53 -10.47 5.07 -8.12
N LYS A 54 -11.41 5.97 -8.42
CA LYS A 54 -12.25 5.97 -9.64
C LYS A 54 -11.57 6.69 -10.82
N THR A 55 -10.36 7.22 -10.65
CA THR A 55 -9.60 7.86 -11.73
C THR A 55 -9.32 6.85 -12.86
N SER A 56 -9.48 7.29 -14.11
CA SER A 56 -9.07 6.52 -15.28
C SER A 56 -7.56 6.28 -15.24
N PHE A 57 -7.14 5.05 -15.56
CA PHE A 57 -5.75 4.64 -15.38
C PHE A 57 -5.32 3.66 -16.46
N THR A 58 -4.24 4.02 -17.15
CA THR A 58 -3.53 3.16 -18.08
C THR A 58 -2.16 2.87 -17.48
N PRO A 59 -1.93 1.66 -16.92
CA PRO A 59 -0.67 1.36 -16.28
C PRO A 59 0.46 1.33 -17.33
N MET A 60 1.65 1.83 -16.95
CA MET A 60 2.82 1.84 -17.85
C MET A 60 3.43 0.45 -18.06
N PHE A 61 3.13 -0.48 -17.17
CA PHE A 61 3.61 -1.86 -17.20
C PHE A 61 2.60 -2.76 -16.48
N THR A 62 2.74 -4.07 -16.61
CA THR A 62 1.87 -5.03 -15.94
C THR A 62 1.94 -4.86 -14.43
N SER A 63 0.79 -4.86 -13.76
CA SER A 63 0.71 -4.68 -12.31
C SER A 63 1.63 -5.65 -11.57
N ALA A 64 2.37 -5.12 -10.61
CA ALA A 64 3.33 -5.88 -9.84
C ALA A 64 2.61 -6.90 -8.92
N PRO A 65 3.21 -8.06 -8.61
CA PRO A 65 2.57 -9.04 -7.75
C PRO A 65 2.41 -8.52 -6.32
N ASP A 66 1.28 -8.85 -5.67
CA ASP A 66 1.11 -8.61 -4.23
C ASP A 66 2.00 -9.57 -3.42
N ASN A 67 2.54 -9.10 -2.29
CA ASN A 67 3.06 -9.98 -1.27
C ASN A 67 1.93 -10.33 -0.29
N ILE A 68 1.34 -11.52 -0.43
CA ILE A 68 0.23 -11.98 0.43
C ILE A 68 0.67 -12.87 1.60
N ASP A 69 1.93 -13.31 1.62
CA ASP A 69 2.44 -14.27 2.60
C ASP A 69 3.26 -13.55 3.68
N PRO A 70 2.77 -13.48 4.94
CA PRO A 70 3.51 -12.81 6.00
C PRO A 70 4.84 -13.46 6.37
N ALA A 71 5.06 -14.73 6.02
CA ALA A 71 6.37 -15.36 6.18
C ALA A 71 7.43 -14.76 5.24
N LYS A 72 6.97 -14.08 4.17
CA LYS A 72 7.80 -13.38 3.17
C LYS A 72 7.81 -11.87 3.38
N ASN A 73 7.51 -11.39 4.59
CA ASN A 73 7.60 -9.98 4.97
C ASN A 73 9.05 -9.49 5.19
N THR A 74 10.02 -10.09 4.49
CA THR A 74 11.42 -9.66 4.51
C THR A 74 11.72 -8.81 3.28
N LEU A 75 12.67 -7.88 3.39
CA LEU A 75 13.04 -7.02 2.28
C LEU A 75 13.53 -7.84 1.08
N LEU A 76 14.32 -8.89 1.34
CA LEU A 76 14.86 -9.76 0.29
C LEU A 76 13.75 -10.52 -0.45
N ASP A 77 12.78 -11.10 0.27
CA ASP A 77 11.69 -11.85 -0.34
C ASP A 77 10.78 -10.94 -1.18
N ILE A 78 10.43 -9.76 -0.65
CA ILE A 78 9.63 -8.78 -1.37
C ILE A 78 10.40 -8.30 -2.61
N ALA A 79 11.67 -7.93 -2.48
CA ALA A 79 12.49 -7.48 -3.62
C ALA A 79 12.66 -8.56 -4.70
N ALA A 80 12.71 -9.83 -4.31
CA ALA A 80 12.75 -10.95 -5.23
C ALA A 80 11.42 -11.11 -5.97
N ASN A 81 10.28 -10.98 -5.28
CA ASN A 81 8.95 -11.03 -5.88
C ASN A 81 8.75 -9.92 -6.93
N GLN A 82 9.32 -8.73 -6.70
CA GLN A 82 9.21 -7.59 -7.61
C GLN A 82 10.24 -7.58 -8.75
N LYS A 83 11.15 -8.57 -8.85
CA LYS A 83 12.27 -8.56 -9.79
C LYS A 83 11.84 -8.37 -11.25
N VAL A 84 10.82 -9.09 -11.71
CA VAL A 84 10.37 -9.03 -13.11
C VAL A 84 9.86 -7.64 -13.46
N THR A 85 9.00 -7.05 -12.62
CA THR A 85 8.47 -5.69 -12.82
C THR A 85 9.57 -4.64 -12.80
N ARG A 86 10.47 -4.71 -11.81
CA ARG A 86 11.58 -3.78 -11.66
C ARG A 86 12.52 -3.83 -12.86
N ASP A 87 12.91 -5.03 -13.29
CA ASP A 87 13.84 -5.21 -14.40
C ASP A 87 13.20 -4.77 -15.74
N TYR A 88 11.91 -5.06 -15.95
CA TYR A 88 11.16 -4.57 -17.12
C TYR A 88 11.12 -3.05 -17.18
N PHE A 89 10.78 -2.40 -16.07
CA PHE A 89 10.80 -0.94 -15.97
C PHE A 89 12.20 -0.37 -16.24
N ALA A 90 13.23 -0.96 -15.63
CA ALA A 90 14.62 -0.54 -15.81
C ALA A 90 15.08 -0.60 -17.27
N THR A 91 14.77 -1.70 -17.97
CA THR A 91 15.10 -1.87 -19.39
C THR A 91 14.43 -0.81 -20.25
N ASN A 92 13.13 -0.57 -20.05
CA ASN A 92 12.39 0.43 -20.82
C ASN A 92 12.87 1.86 -20.51
N LEU A 93 13.17 2.15 -19.24
CA LEU A 93 13.69 3.44 -18.81
C LEU A 93 15.06 3.73 -19.45
N ARG A 94 15.95 2.73 -19.45
CA ARG A 94 17.25 2.83 -20.14
C ARG A 94 17.05 3.09 -21.63
N ALA A 95 16.23 2.28 -22.31
CA ALA A 95 15.98 2.43 -23.74
C ALA A 95 15.42 3.83 -24.10
N ALA A 96 14.46 4.34 -23.33
CA ALA A 96 13.90 5.67 -23.51
C ALA A 96 14.94 6.78 -23.26
N THR A 97 15.78 6.62 -22.24
CA THR A 97 16.84 7.58 -21.92
C THR A 97 17.86 7.67 -23.04
N PHE A 98 18.30 6.54 -23.59
CA PHE A 98 19.25 6.51 -24.70
C PHE A 98 18.66 7.07 -25.98
N LYS A 99 17.41 6.73 -26.29
CA LYS A 99 16.70 7.33 -27.43
C LYS A 99 16.68 8.86 -27.35
N LEU A 100 16.46 9.43 -26.15
CA LEU A 100 16.49 10.87 -25.95
C LEU A 100 17.91 11.45 -26.06
N ALA A 101 18.90 10.79 -25.46
CA ALA A 101 20.30 11.20 -25.51
C ALA A 101 20.82 11.24 -26.97
N ASP A 102 20.48 10.24 -27.77
CA ASP A 102 20.83 10.14 -29.18
C ASP A 102 20.16 11.24 -30.01
N LEU A 103 18.87 11.52 -29.76
CA LEU A 103 18.15 12.64 -30.41
C LEU A 103 18.78 14.01 -30.11
N GLN A 104 19.52 14.12 -29.01
CA GLN A 104 20.20 15.33 -28.57
C GLN A 104 21.71 15.28 -28.80
N ASP A 105 22.19 14.33 -29.61
CA ASP A 105 23.61 14.15 -29.98
C ASP A 105 24.57 14.09 -28.78
N GLN A 106 24.09 13.58 -27.64
CA GLN A 106 24.84 13.63 -26.38
C GLN A 106 26.11 12.77 -26.41
N SER A 107 26.15 11.73 -27.25
CA SER A 107 27.36 10.92 -27.44
C SER A 107 28.55 11.74 -27.97
N HIS A 108 28.28 12.84 -28.70
CA HIS A 108 29.30 13.75 -29.22
C HIS A 108 29.45 15.01 -28.38
N LEU A 109 28.35 15.59 -27.91
CA LEU A 109 28.34 16.86 -27.16
C LEU A 109 28.79 16.72 -25.70
N ASP A 110 28.49 15.59 -25.06
CA ASP A 110 28.92 15.25 -23.69
C ASP A 110 29.22 13.74 -23.56
N PRO A 111 30.36 13.27 -24.10
CA PRO A 111 30.72 11.86 -24.08
C PRO A 111 30.86 11.30 -22.66
N ILE A 112 31.25 12.13 -21.69
CA ILE A 112 31.39 11.74 -20.28
C ILE A 112 30.01 11.52 -19.68
N GLY A 113 29.08 12.46 -19.87
CA GLY A 113 27.70 12.32 -19.42
C GLY A 113 27.01 11.11 -20.05
N TYR A 114 27.24 10.86 -21.33
CA TYR A 114 26.71 9.70 -22.05
C TYR A 114 27.23 8.36 -21.47
N ASP A 115 28.53 8.25 -21.18
CA ASP A 115 29.12 7.07 -20.51
C ASP A 115 28.56 6.86 -19.09
N LEU A 116 28.29 7.94 -18.35
CA LEU A 116 27.62 7.86 -17.05
C LEU A 116 26.17 7.37 -17.16
N LEU A 117 25.44 7.74 -18.21
CA LEU A 117 24.11 7.18 -18.49
C LEU A 117 24.18 5.68 -18.76
N ASP A 118 25.20 5.21 -19.48
CA ASP A 118 25.37 3.78 -19.78
C ASP A 118 25.64 2.95 -18.53
N LYS A 119 26.49 3.46 -17.65
CA LYS A 119 26.85 2.80 -16.38
C LYS A 119 25.79 2.92 -15.30
N LYS A 120 24.71 3.69 -15.52
CA LYS A 120 23.66 3.89 -14.53
C LYS A 120 22.85 2.62 -14.28
N GLN A 121 22.62 2.30 -13.01
CA GLN A 121 21.71 1.24 -12.61
C GLN A 121 20.25 1.74 -12.61
N TYR A 122 19.53 1.48 -13.71
CA TYR A 122 18.13 1.92 -13.88
C TYR A 122 17.12 1.15 -13.03
N SER A 123 17.50 -0.02 -12.50
CA SER A 123 16.67 -0.82 -11.61
C SER A 123 16.63 -0.31 -10.17
N GLY A 124 17.44 0.71 -9.83
CA GLY A 124 17.71 1.06 -8.44
C GLY A 124 18.60 0.03 -7.73
N ILE A 125 18.89 0.29 -6.45
CA ILE A 125 19.76 -0.56 -5.63
C ILE A 125 18.99 -1.80 -5.19
N ILE A 126 19.51 -2.98 -5.54
CA ILE A 126 18.94 -4.25 -5.10
C ILE A 126 19.46 -4.53 -3.67
N PRO A 127 18.57 -4.79 -2.69
CA PRO A 127 19.00 -5.11 -1.34
C PRO A 127 19.84 -6.38 -1.30
N ALA A 128 20.97 -6.33 -0.59
CA ALA A 128 21.84 -7.48 -0.34
C ALA A 128 21.64 -8.10 1.06
N GLY A 129 20.83 -7.47 1.91
CA GLY A 129 20.51 -7.94 3.25
C GLY A 129 19.14 -7.45 3.72
N ASN A 130 18.60 -8.10 4.74
CA ASN A 130 17.37 -7.65 5.39
C ASN A 130 17.65 -6.45 6.29
N THR A 131 16.77 -5.46 6.24
CA THR A 131 16.74 -4.30 7.14
C THR A 131 15.35 -4.16 7.73
N SER A 132 15.30 -3.68 8.99
CA SER A 132 14.08 -3.35 9.71
C SER A 132 13.58 -1.93 9.43
N GLU A 133 14.38 -1.10 8.76
CA GLU A 133 14.21 0.36 8.74
C GLU A 133 13.61 0.88 7.42
N PHE A 134 13.83 0.17 6.31
CA PHE A 134 13.39 0.63 4.99
C PHE A 134 12.94 -0.52 4.10
N PHE A 135 11.64 -0.54 3.75
CA PHE A 135 11.09 -1.45 2.74
C PHE A 135 10.92 -0.78 1.37
N ARG A 136 11.16 0.52 1.24
CA ARG A 136 11.04 1.23 -0.03
C ARG A 136 12.34 1.12 -0.81
N ILE A 137 12.30 0.37 -1.91
CA ILE A 137 13.41 0.21 -2.85
C ILE A 137 13.22 1.22 -3.99
N ASP A 138 14.32 1.83 -4.44
CA ASP A 138 14.30 2.66 -5.64
C ASP A 138 13.90 1.81 -6.86
N GLY A 139 12.93 2.28 -7.65
CA GLY A 139 12.46 1.60 -8.85
C GLY A 139 10.98 1.22 -8.81
N ALA A 140 10.51 0.58 -9.88
CA ALA A 140 9.14 0.07 -9.95
C ALA A 140 8.97 -1.21 -9.12
N GLY A 141 7.78 -1.42 -8.58
CA GLY A 141 7.40 -2.58 -7.78
C GLY A 141 6.54 -2.23 -6.57
N ASP A 142 5.81 -3.24 -6.11
CA ASP A 142 5.04 -3.17 -4.87
C ASP A 142 5.87 -3.71 -3.71
N TYR A 143 6.35 -2.82 -2.85
CA TYR A 143 7.23 -3.19 -1.74
C TYR A 143 6.51 -3.24 -0.39
N ARG A 144 5.18 -3.31 -0.40
CA ARG A 144 4.38 -3.49 0.82
C ARG A 144 4.60 -4.87 1.42
N ARG A 145 4.51 -4.93 2.75
CA ARG A 145 4.45 -6.19 3.51
C ARG A 145 3.02 -6.72 3.48
N ALA A 146 2.88 -8.03 3.41
CA ALA A 146 1.61 -8.73 3.59
C ALA A 146 0.98 -8.36 4.93
N VAL A 147 -0.35 -8.25 4.95
CA VAL A 147 -1.12 -8.07 6.17
C VAL A 147 -1.09 -9.38 6.95
N GLY A 148 -0.51 -9.36 8.15
CA GLY A 148 -0.42 -10.54 8.99
C GLY A 148 0.92 -10.69 9.70
N PHE A 149 1.08 -11.87 10.31
CA PHE A 149 2.29 -12.33 10.97
C PHE A 149 2.45 -13.83 10.75
N SER A 150 3.67 -14.34 10.92
CA SER A 150 4.02 -15.76 10.75
C SER A 150 4.66 -16.34 12.01
N GLY A 151 4.44 -17.63 12.27
CA GLY A 151 5.14 -18.37 13.33
C GLY A 151 4.71 -18.03 14.76
N ILE A 152 3.58 -17.34 14.93
CA ILE A 152 3.03 -17.00 16.25
C ILE A 152 1.80 -17.86 16.51
N THR A 153 1.78 -18.48 17.69
CA THR A 153 0.66 -19.30 18.18
C THR A 153 0.02 -18.71 19.44
N ALA A 154 0.62 -17.66 20.02
CA ALA A 154 0.10 -17.00 21.21
C ALA A 154 -1.23 -16.29 20.90
N THR A 155 -2.19 -16.42 21.81
CA THR A 155 -3.47 -15.73 21.76
C THR A 155 -3.42 -14.41 22.55
N CYS A 156 -4.40 -13.53 22.32
CA CYS A 156 -4.50 -12.25 23.02
C CYS A 156 -5.82 -12.18 23.80
N ASN A 157 -5.78 -11.72 25.06
CA ASN A 157 -6.95 -11.27 25.82
C ASN A 157 -8.22 -12.15 25.69
N GLY A 158 -8.04 -13.48 25.70
CA GLY A 158 -9.14 -14.45 25.62
C GLY A 158 -9.63 -14.81 24.21
N SER A 159 -8.93 -14.39 23.15
CA SER A 159 -9.19 -14.84 21.78
C SER A 159 -8.89 -16.33 21.60
N ALA A 160 -9.68 -17.00 20.76
CA ALA A 160 -9.44 -18.38 20.33
C ALA A 160 -8.33 -18.50 19.27
N TYR A 161 -7.87 -17.38 18.71
CA TYR A 161 -6.97 -17.35 17.56
C TYR A 161 -5.58 -16.81 17.93
N PRO A 162 -4.52 -17.23 17.23
CA PRO A 162 -3.23 -16.57 17.30
C PRO A 162 -3.39 -15.09 17.00
N CYS A 163 -2.68 -14.24 17.73
CA CYS A 163 -2.91 -12.80 17.64
C CYS A 163 -1.68 -11.94 17.94
N LYS A 164 -1.68 -10.74 17.35
CA LYS A 164 -0.79 -9.62 17.70
C LYS A 164 -1.60 -8.41 18.15
N GLN A 165 -1.14 -7.73 19.21
CA GLN A 165 -1.76 -6.50 19.74
C GLN A 165 -0.84 -5.30 19.58
N GLY A 166 -1.39 -4.12 19.84
CA GLY A 166 -0.63 -2.87 19.82
C GLY A 166 -0.31 -2.43 18.39
N LEU A 167 -1.27 -2.66 17.49
CA LEU A 167 -1.09 -2.31 16.09
C LEU A 167 -1.15 -0.80 15.89
N THR A 168 -0.26 -0.32 15.03
CA THR A 168 -0.34 1.00 14.41
C THR A 168 -0.59 0.80 12.92
N SER A 169 -1.05 1.84 12.23
CA SER A 169 -1.35 1.72 10.79
C SER A 169 -0.14 1.39 9.94
N ILE A 170 0.86 2.27 9.94
CA ILE A 170 2.11 2.07 9.23
C ILE A 170 3.19 1.90 10.30
N ASN A 171 3.42 0.67 10.72
CA ASN A 171 4.46 0.37 11.66
C ASN A 171 5.82 0.27 10.94
N ILE A 172 6.50 1.41 10.83
CA ILE A 172 7.83 1.50 10.22
C ILE A 172 8.93 1.12 11.24
N SER A 173 8.63 1.18 12.54
CA SER A 173 9.62 1.04 13.61
C SER A 173 9.83 -0.39 14.10
N ASP A 174 8.79 -1.25 14.04
CA ASP A 174 8.91 -2.67 14.39
C ASP A 174 8.45 -3.54 13.22
N PRO A 175 9.38 -4.19 12.49
CA PRO A 175 9.02 -5.08 11.40
C PRO A 175 8.26 -6.33 11.87
N LYS A 176 8.22 -6.62 13.18
CA LYS A 176 7.48 -7.75 13.76
C LYS A 176 6.00 -7.46 13.97
N LEU A 177 5.58 -6.20 13.87
CA LEU A 177 4.17 -5.84 13.88
C LEU A 177 3.60 -5.88 12.46
N PRO A 178 2.38 -6.43 12.28
CA PRO A 178 1.68 -6.46 10.99
C PRO A 178 1.61 -5.09 10.34
N ALA A 179 1.87 -5.04 9.03
CA ALA A 179 1.63 -3.86 8.21
C ALA A 179 0.16 -3.82 7.78
N THR A 180 -0.40 -2.62 7.63
CA THR A 180 -1.77 -2.42 7.12
C THR A 180 -1.81 -1.61 5.82
N ASP A 181 -0.65 -1.34 5.20
CA ASP A 181 -0.52 -0.53 3.98
C ASP A 181 -1.43 -1.01 2.84
N TYR A 182 -1.60 -2.33 2.67
CA TYR A 182 -2.51 -2.91 1.68
C TYR A 182 -3.99 -2.61 1.95
N LEU A 183 -4.36 -2.32 3.19
CA LEU A 183 -5.75 -2.07 3.59
C LEU A 183 -6.18 -0.63 3.30
N VAL A 184 -5.23 0.28 3.11
CA VAL A 184 -5.51 1.71 2.93
C VAL A 184 -6.30 1.95 1.64
N GLY A 185 -7.41 2.67 1.77
CA GLY A 185 -8.25 3.06 0.65
C GLY A 185 -9.71 3.27 1.02
N HIS A 186 -10.54 3.33 -0.01
CA HIS A 186 -11.98 3.47 0.08
C HIS A 186 -12.66 2.22 -0.49
N TYR A 187 -13.50 1.59 0.32
CA TYR A 187 -14.29 0.42 -0.06
C TYR A 187 -15.75 0.85 -0.08
N GLU A 188 -16.46 0.50 -1.14
CA GLU A 188 -17.85 0.87 -1.32
C GLU A 188 -18.62 -0.28 -1.96
N ASP A 189 -19.77 -0.61 -1.40
CA ASP A 189 -20.82 -1.36 -2.08
C ASP A 189 -22.02 -0.44 -2.26
N SER A 190 -22.17 0.08 -3.47
CA SER A 190 -23.25 0.99 -3.85
C SER A 190 -24.65 0.36 -3.74
N THR A 191 -24.75 -0.98 -3.74
CA THR A 191 -26.03 -1.70 -3.64
C THR A 191 -26.58 -1.67 -2.23
N THR A 192 -25.69 -1.79 -1.24
CA THR A 192 -26.05 -1.81 0.19
C THR A 192 -25.81 -0.46 0.87
N GLY A 193 -25.20 0.51 0.17
CA GLY A 193 -24.83 1.82 0.72
C GLY A 193 -23.71 1.73 1.76
N CYS A 194 -22.95 0.64 1.74
CA CYS A 194 -21.85 0.40 2.65
C CYS A 194 -20.60 1.11 2.17
N GLN A 195 -19.94 1.84 3.07
CA GLN A 195 -18.67 2.51 2.79
C GLN A 195 -17.70 2.28 3.95
N LEU A 196 -16.45 2.01 3.63
CA LEU A 196 -15.35 1.93 4.58
C LEU A 196 -14.19 2.78 4.08
N ASN A 197 -13.74 3.71 4.93
CA ASN A 197 -12.52 4.47 4.70
C ASN A 197 -11.45 3.97 5.66
N PHE A 198 -10.38 3.38 5.12
CA PHE A 198 -9.17 3.07 5.88
C PHE A 198 -8.08 4.05 5.44
N ARG A 199 -7.65 4.94 6.34
CA ARG A 199 -6.65 5.96 6.05
C ARG A 199 -5.25 5.48 6.43
N ALA A 200 -4.24 6.01 5.74
CA ALA A 200 -2.83 5.71 5.98
C ALA A 200 -2.36 6.00 7.42
N ASN A 201 -3.05 6.88 8.16
CA ASN A 201 -2.76 7.16 9.57
C ASN A 201 -3.45 6.18 10.54
N GLY A 202 -4.23 5.22 10.04
CA GLY A 202 -4.93 4.22 10.86
C GLY A 202 -6.33 4.57 11.28
N GLN A 203 -6.84 5.72 10.83
CA GLN A 203 -8.24 6.05 11.02
C GLN A 203 -9.11 5.13 10.16
N ILE A 204 -10.10 4.53 10.81
CA ILE A 204 -11.07 3.64 10.21
C ILE A 204 -12.44 4.27 10.39
N GLU A 205 -13.19 4.37 9.32
CA GLU A 205 -14.57 4.87 9.33
C GLU A 205 -15.46 3.93 8.53
N LEU A 206 -16.50 3.41 9.17
CA LEU A 206 -17.47 2.50 8.58
C LEU A 206 -18.85 3.18 8.57
N ILE A 207 -19.46 3.27 7.40
CA ILE A 207 -20.70 4.02 7.15
C ILE A 207 -21.71 3.12 6.46
N LYS A 208 -22.98 3.19 6.89
CA LYS A 208 -24.13 2.60 6.20
C LYS A 208 -25.35 3.48 6.41
N GLY A 209 -25.83 4.11 5.33
CA GLY A 209 -26.91 5.10 5.43
C GLY A 209 -26.51 6.29 6.31
N SER A 210 -27.27 6.54 7.38
CA SER A 210 -26.99 7.62 8.36
C SER A 210 -26.07 7.20 9.51
N GLN A 211 -25.77 5.90 9.64
CA GLN A 211 -24.90 5.39 10.70
C GLN A 211 -23.43 5.53 10.30
N SER A 212 -22.60 6.00 11.22
CA SER A 212 -21.16 6.14 11.04
C SER A 212 -20.44 5.75 12.31
N TYR A 213 -19.49 4.83 12.21
CA TYR A 213 -18.62 4.40 13.29
C TYR A 213 -17.18 4.76 12.95
N ARG A 214 -16.41 5.20 13.94
CA ARG A 214 -15.02 5.60 13.76
C ARG A 214 -14.14 5.00 14.83
N SER A 215 -12.97 4.53 14.44
CA SER A 215 -11.89 4.14 15.34
C SER A 215 -10.54 4.54 14.74
N ALA A 216 -9.47 4.36 15.48
CA ALA A 216 -8.12 4.54 14.97
C ALA A 216 -7.18 3.53 15.62
N LEU A 217 -6.26 2.97 14.84
CA LEU A 217 -5.17 2.16 15.37
C LEU A 217 -4.20 3.05 16.15
N SER A 218 -4.18 2.91 17.48
CA SER A 218 -3.40 3.74 18.42
C SER A 218 -2.35 2.96 19.22
N ALA A 219 -2.03 1.74 18.78
CA ALA A 219 -1.14 0.81 19.49
C ALA A 219 -1.69 0.32 20.84
N ASP A 220 -3.01 0.40 21.03
CA ASP A 220 -3.64 -0.06 22.26
C ASP A 220 -3.90 -1.57 22.25
N SER A 221 -4.13 -2.13 23.44
CA SER A 221 -4.42 -3.57 23.58
C SER A 221 -5.70 -4.03 22.86
N THR A 222 -6.59 -3.09 22.52
CA THR A 222 -7.82 -3.31 21.74
C THR A 222 -7.59 -3.25 20.23
N ASP A 223 -6.42 -2.77 19.79
CA ASP A 223 -5.98 -2.85 18.41
C ASP A 223 -5.22 -4.17 18.21
N ASN A 224 -5.89 -5.14 17.61
CA ASN A 224 -5.31 -6.47 17.46
C ASN A 224 -5.71 -7.15 16.16
N LEU A 225 -4.80 -7.97 15.64
CA LEU A 225 -4.97 -8.76 14.43
C LEU A 225 -4.98 -10.23 14.84
N LEU A 226 -6.10 -10.90 14.59
CA LEU A 226 -6.30 -12.31 14.86
C LEU A 226 -6.13 -13.07 13.55
N GLN A 227 -5.36 -14.16 13.55
CA GLN A 227 -5.27 -15.05 12.39
C GLN A 227 -6.39 -16.09 12.48
N THR A 228 -7.45 -15.89 11.69
CA THR A 228 -8.65 -16.75 11.72
C THR A 228 -8.48 -18.00 10.85
N ASP A 229 -7.74 -17.91 9.75
CA ASP A 229 -7.32 -19.06 8.94
C ASP A 229 -5.95 -18.76 8.28
N ALA A 230 -4.94 -19.55 8.64
CA ALA A 230 -3.60 -19.42 8.10
C ALA A 230 -3.48 -19.85 6.63
N ALA A 231 -4.29 -20.83 6.19
CA ALA A 231 -4.21 -21.38 4.84
C ALA A 231 -4.76 -20.41 3.79
N SER A 232 -5.76 -19.61 4.16
CA SER A 232 -6.38 -18.60 3.29
C SER A 232 -5.84 -17.18 3.49
N TYR A 233 -4.84 -17.00 4.36
CA TYR A 233 -4.36 -15.68 4.80
C TYR A 233 -5.50 -14.79 5.30
N SER A 234 -6.35 -15.36 6.15
CA SER A 234 -7.51 -14.68 6.70
C SER A 234 -7.26 -14.16 8.11
N TYR A 235 -7.65 -12.92 8.32
CA TYR A 235 -7.45 -12.20 9.57
C TYR A 235 -8.68 -11.39 9.98
N LEU A 236 -8.81 -11.15 11.28
CA LEU A 236 -9.74 -10.20 11.86
C LEU A 236 -8.93 -9.07 12.50
N LEU A 237 -9.08 -7.84 11.99
CA LEU A 237 -8.48 -6.64 12.59
C LEU A 237 -9.53 -5.95 13.47
N ASN A 238 -9.26 -5.92 14.77
CA ASN A 238 -10.02 -5.17 15.75
C ASN A 238 -9.39 -3.80 15.95
N SER A 239 -10.23 -2.78 16.08
CA SER A 239 -9.84 -1.46 16.56
C SER A 239 -10.93 -0.87 17.44
N SER A 240 -10.53 -0.28 18.57
CA SER A 240 -11.44 0.34 19.54
C SER A 240 -10.71 1.39 20.40
N SER A 241 -11.44 2.03 21.32
CA SER A 241 -10.84 2.82 22.39
C SER A 241 -9.99 1.94 23.32
N SER A 242 -9.04 2.57 24.02
CA SER A 242 -8.20 1.94 25.03
C SER A 242 -9.00 1.50 26.27
N GLU A 243 -10.04 2.27 26.60
CA GLU A 243 -10.90 2.07 27.76
C GLU A 243 -12.36 1.80 27.32
N PRO A 244 -13.10 0.97 28.06
CA PRO A 244 -14.50 0.72 27.79
C PRO A 244 -15.37 1.90 28.24
N ASN A 245 -16.62 1.91 27.81
CA ASN A 245 -17.60 2.84 28.34
C ASN A 245 -17.83 2.58 29.84
N ASN A 246 -17.73 3.62 30.68
CA ASN A 246 -17.83 3.50 32.14
C ASN A 246 -19.15 2.89 32.65
N SER A 247 -20.25 3.07 31.92
CA SER A 247 -21.58 2.61 32.34
C SER A 247 -21.85 1.16 31.93
N THR A 248 -21.46 0.78 30.71
CA THR A 248 -21.75 -0.56 30.16
C THR A 248 -20.58 -1.54 30.32
N GLN A 249 -19.38 -1.05 30.60
CA GLN A 249 -18.13 -1.82 30.63
C GLN A 249 -17.85 -2.55 29.29
N GLN A 250 -18.30 -1.95 28.18
CA GLN A 250 -18.09 -2.46 26.82
C GLN A 250 -17.28 -1.47 25.96
N TYR A 251 -16.49 -2.04 25.06
CA TYR A 251 -15.71 -1.32 24.05
C TYR A 251 -16.53 -1.17 22.77
N ASN A 252 -16.31 -0.09 22.02
CA ASN A 252 -16.92 0.12 20.70
C ASN A 252 -15.92 -0.29 19.62
N PHE A 253 -16.13 -1.45 19.01
CA PHE A 253 -15.22 -1.99 18.01
C PHE A 253 -15.66 -1.63 16.59
N ILE A 254 -14.66 -1.41 15.74
CA ILE A 254 -14.76 -1.74 14.32
C ILE A 254 -13.90 -3.00 14.10
N GLN A 255 -14.50 -4.04 13.51
CA GLN A 255 -13.83 -5.27 13.11
C GLN A 255 -13.76 -5.35 11.59
N LEU A 256 -12.57 -5.54 11.03
CA LEU A 256 -12.36 -5.72 9.59
C LEU A 256 -11.98 -7.18 9.33
N HIS A 257 -12.73 -7.84 8.46
CA HIS A 257 -12.38 -9.17 7.97
C HIS A 257 -11.50 -9.02 6.74
N ILE A 258 -10.32 -9.64 6.81
CA ILE A 258 -9.28 -9.52 5.80
C ILE A 258 -9.03 -10.90 5.22
N LYS A 259 -8.84 -10.98 3.90
CA LYS A 259 -8.41 -12.18 3.20
C LYS A 259 -7.40 -11.80 2.12
N ALA A 260 -6.18 -12.37 2.20
CA ALA A 260 -5.10 -12.13 1.25
C ALA A 260 -4.94 -10.62 0.92
N ASN A 261 -4.62 -9.82 1.94
CA ASN A 261 -4.43 -8.37 1.88
C ASN A 261 -5.68 -7.51 1.57
N LYS A 262 -6.87 -8.10 1.42
CA LYS A 262 -8.09 -7.36 1.07
C LYS A 262 -9.11 -7.38 2.19
N ILE A 263 -9.76 -6.25 2.44
CA ILE A 263 -10.94 -6.19 3.31
C ILE A 263 -12.13 -6.74 2.53
N VAL A 264 -12.75 -7.78 3.06
CA VAL A 264 -13.93 -8.44 2.45
C VAL A 264 -15.23 -8.08 3.15
N SER A 265 -15.16 -7.72 4.43
CA SER A 265 -16.30 -7.24 5.20
C SER A 265 -15.84 -6.44 6.41
N ALA A 266 -16.74 -5.66 6.97
CA ALA A 266 -16.52 -4.90 8.19
C ALA A 266 -17.77 -4.88 9.06
N GLN A 267 -17.58 -4.88 10.37
CA GLN A 267 -18.63 -4.79 11.37
C GLN A 267 -18.29 -3.71 12.38
N ALA A 268 -19.30 -3.06 12.93
CA ALA A 268 -19.17 -2.21 14.11
C ALA A 268 -20.13 -2.68 15.20
N GLY A 269 -19.70 -2.59 16.46
CA GLY A 269 -20.51 -3.05 17.58
C GLY A 269 -19.78 -3.07 18.91
N LEU A 270 -20.31 -3.85 19.85
CA LEU A 270 -19.89 -3.86 21.26
C LEU A 270 -19.35 -5.22 21.69
N ASP A 271 -18.32 -5.21 22.54
CA ASP A 271 -17.84 -6.39 23.27
C ASP A 271 -17.18 -5.96 24.59
N SER A 272 -17.21 -6.80 25.62
CA SER A 272 -16.51 -6.56 26.90
C SER A 272 -15.06 -7.05 26.89
N ARG A 273 -14.66 -7.89 25.93
CA ARG A 273 -13.29 -8.38 25.74
C ARG A 273 -12.48 -7.39 24.91
N LYS A 274 -11.17 -7.38 25.15
CA LYS A 274 -10.23 -6.54 24.40
C LYS A 274 -9.83 -7.10 23.03
N ALA A 275 -9.99 -8.40 22.80
CA ALA A 275 -9.67 -9.05 21.53
C ALA A 275 -10.79 -10.01 21.11
N PRO A 276 -11.99 -9.49 20.81
CA PRO A 276 -13.11 -10.32 20.41
C PRO A 276 -12.88 -10.92 19.02
N ASP A 277 -13.19 -12.20 18.88
CA ASP A 277 -13.28 -12.91 17.61
C ASP A 277 -14.67 -12.79 16.96
N VAL A 278 -15.68 -12.52 17.77
CA VAL A 278 -17.06 -12.20 17.38
C VAL A 278 -17.59 -11.17 18.35
N LEU A 279 -18.23 -10.10 17.86
CA LEU A 279 -18.83 -9.09 18.73
C LEU A 279 -20.04 -9.65 19.50
N GLN A 280 -20.15 -9.32 20.79
CA GLN A 280 -21.36 -9.60 21.58
C GLN A 280 -22.61 -8.91 21.03
N THR A 281 -22.45 -7.73 20.42
CA THR A 281 -23.57 -7.00 19.82
C THR A 281 -23.12 -6.32 18.54
N THR A 282 -23.56 -6.83 17.39
CA THR A 282 -23.34 -6.19 16.09
C THR A 282 -24.37 -5.08 15.88
N GLN A 283 -23.89 -3.88 15.57
CA GLN A 283 -24.74 -2.72 15.32
C GLN A 283 -24.79 -2.35 13.84
N LEU A 284 -23.70 -2.61 13.11
CA LEU A 284 -23.60 -2.38 11.68
C LEU A 284 -22.74 -3.48 11.06
N GLU A 285 -23.14 -3.93 9.88
CA GLU A 285 -22.39 -4.90 9.09
C GLU A 285 -22.42 -4.52 7.59
N CYS A 286 -21.26 -4.65 6.96
CA CYS A 286 -21.00 -4.38 5.56
C CYS A 286 -20.16 -5.49 4.95
N SER A 287 -20.45 -5.82 3.69
CA SER A 287 -19.63 -6.69 2.86
C SER A 287 -19.13 -5.89 1.66
N PHE A 288 -17.91 -6.18 1.21
CA PHE A 288 -17.27 -5.53 0.08
C PHE A 288 -16.85 -6.62 -0.91
N SER A 289 -17.39 -6.56 -2.12
CA SER A 289 -17.11 -7.50 -3.23
C SER A 289 -15.98 -7.02 -4.12
#